data_AF-A0A7C1Y8B6-F1
#
_entry.id   AF-A0A7C1Y8B6-F1
#
_cell.length_a   1.000
_cell.length_b   1.000
_cell.length_c   1.000
_cell.angle_alpha   90.00
_cell.angle_beta   90.00
_cell.angle_gamma   90.00
#
_symmetry.space_group_name_H-M   'P 1'
#
loop_
_entity.id
_entity.type
_entity.pdbx_description
1 polymer ?
#
loop_
_entity_poly.entity_id
_entity_poly.type
_entity_poly.pdbx_seq_one_letter_code
_entity_poly.pdbx_strand_id
1 'polypeptide(L)'
;MSPSALVAAPVLTAAVLLAACTGGGSSPPSSSTPTSVTTTVPSTTTTVAPVTDALRTLSTAVATRDVEALASAETVTRPGSPASDYLKYQSAVLSVIGDQPSGRVEPAGPGSFRVCDVSGSTTTCRVLSDPGFGPDGLLEDFAIDGISVDGRVTSDGPEVATSDVRMQAVAALQTVPAGDLVVVVAVRNLRGTAILVNAFAAVYRSPTGDRVEVRSTAGDDRVDPGGETRMLVVVPNSPVGGILEVPGTSAEFDEPFLVRVPVAPSP
;
A
#
# COMPACT_ATOMS: atom_id res chain seq x y z
N MET A 1 10.97 51.75 0.88
CA MET A 1 10.48 52.05 -0.49
C MET A 1 10.20 50.71 -1.15
N SER A 2 9.00 50.27 -1.48
CA SER A 2 7.62 50.66 -1.19
C SER A 2 6.82 49.34 -1.23
N PRO A 3 5.82 49.14 -0.38
CA PRO A 3 4.92 47.99 -0.46
C PRO A 3 3.80 48.27 -1.49
N SER A 4 3.27 47.24 -2.13
CA SER A 4 2.03 47.31 -2.93
C SER A 4 1.27 46.03 -2.63
N ALA A 5 0.28 46.04 -1.73
CA ALA A 5 -1.06 46.67 -1.75
C ALA A 5 -2.12 45.64 -2.16
N LEU A 6 -3.06 45.44 -1.22
CA LEU A 6 -4.29 44.66 -1.34
C LEU A 6 -5.15 45.10 -2.54
N VAL A 7 -5.89 44.15 -3.11
CA VAL A 7 -7.24 44.40 -3.64
C VAL A 7 -8.18 43.36 -3.06
N ALA A 8 -9.12 43.84 -2.24
CA ALA A 8 -10.34 43.16 -1.89
C ALA A 8 -11.47 43.79 -2.70
N ALA A 9 -12.43 42.99 -3.18
CA ALA A 9 -13.84 43.39 -3.20
C ALA A 9 -14.77 42.18 -3.41
N PRO A 10 -16.01 42.24 -2.89
CA PRO A 10 -16.95 41.13 -2.70
C PRO A 10 -18.08 41.17 -3.74
N VAL A 11 -19.28 40.62 -3.40
CA VAL A 11 -20.64 40.84 -4.00
C VAL A 11 -21.17 39.61 -4.79
N LEU A 12 -22.42 39.10 -4.76
CA LEU A 12 -23.79 39.33 -4.17
C LEU A 12 -24.51 37.93 -4.26
N THR A 13 -25.20 37.36 -3.25
CA THR A 13 -26.65 37.43 -2.89
C THR A 13 -27.72 37.05 -3.94
N ALA A 14 -28.55 36.02 -3.65
CA ALA A 14 -30.04 35.88 -3.85
C ALA A 14 -30.46 34.39 -3.73
N ALA A 15 -31.25 33.93 -2.74
CA ALA A 15 -32.71 34.03 -2.49
C ALA A 15 -33.58 33.03 -3.32
N VAL A 16 -34.17 32.00 -2.69
CA VAL A 16 -35.59 31.82 -2.24
C VAL A 16 -36.48 31.01 -3.22
N LEU A 17 -37.21 30.00 -2.70
CA LEU A 17 -38.61 29.54 -2.99
C LEU A 17 -38.78 28.10 -2.42
N LEU A 18 -39.49 27.79 -1.33
CA LEU A 18 -40.93 27.79 -0.96
C LEU A 18 -41.87 26.79 -1.71
N ALA A 19 -42.62 26.04 -0.87
CA ALA A 19 -43.87 25.25 -1.09
C ALA A 19 -43.72 23.84 -1.72
N ALA A 20 -44.47 22.79 -1.31
CA ALA A 20 -45.84 22.76 -0.80
C ALA A 20 -46.17 21.57 0.14
N CYS A 21 -47.11 21.82 1.05
CA CYS A 21 -47.91 20.84 1.79
C CYS A 21 -49.03 20.24 0.93
N THR A 22 -49.55 19.07 1.33
CA THR A 22 -50.95 18.56 1.34
C THR A 22 -50.92 17.04 1.08
N GLY A 23 -51.63 16.14 1.75
CA GLY A 23 -52.68 16.22 2.78
C GLY A 23 -53.46 14.89 2.81
N GLY A 24 -54.05 14.53 3.96
CA GLY A 24 -55.16 13.56 4.14
C GLY A 24 -54.80 12.07 4.04
N GLY A 25 -55.01 11.20 5.03
CA GLY A 25 -56.11 11.09 5.99
C GLY A 25 -57.04 9.95 5.55
N SER A 26 -57.02 8.81 6.25
CA SER A 26 -58.13 7.83 6.42
C SER A 26 -57.65 6.51 7.06
N SER A 27 -58.17 6.21 8.25
CA SER A 27 -58.28 4.87 8.86
C SER A 27 -59.73 4.71 9.33
N PRO A 28 -60.26 3.50 9.65
CA PRO A 28 -60.08 2.13 9.14
C PRO A 28 -61.48 1.55 8.73
N PRO A 29 -61.68 0.22 8.49
CA PRO A 29 -61.90 -0.69 9.62
C PRO A 29 -61.32 -2.10 9.44
N SER A 30 -61.23 -2.79 10.59
CA SER A 30 -60.88 -4.21 10.75
C SER A 30 -61.83 -5.14 10.00
N SER A 31 -61.28 -6.14 9.32
CA SER A 31 -61.98 -7.39 9.01
C SER A 31 -60.97 -8.53 8.91
N SER A 32 -61.19 -9.50 9.79
CA SER A 32 -60.48 -10.77 9.96
C SER A 32 -60.58 -11.66 8.73
N THR A 33 -59.45 -12.13 8.23
CA THR A 33 -59.34 -13.22 7.23
C THR A 33 -58.24 -14.21 7.68
N PRO A 34 -58.23 -15.45 7.17
CA PRO A 34 -58.00 -16.65 7.96
C PRO A 34 -56.51 -16.92 8.19
N THR A 35 -56.21 -17.56 9.32
CA THR A 35 -54.88 -18.09 9.65
C THR A 35 -54.48 -19.16 8.63
N SER A 36 -53.79 -18.76 7.57
CA SER A 36 -52.93 -19.66 6.80
C SER A 36 -51.62 -19.79 7.55
N VAL A 37 -51.35 -21.00 8.06
CA VAL A 37 -50.07 -21.36 8.66
C VAL A 37 -49.06 -21.47 7.52
N THR A 38 -48.48 -20.35 7.12
CA THR A 38 -47.24 -20.35 6.35
C THR A 38 -46.14 -20.68 7.35
N THR A 39 -45.57 -21.89 7.24
CA THR A 39 -44.32 -22.22 7.89
C THR A 39 -43.24 -21.32 7.30
N THR A 40 -43.05 -20.15 7.91
CA THR A 40 -41.90 -19.29 7.67
C THR A 40 -40.70 -20.06 8.19
N VAL A 41 -40.04 -20.81 7.31
CA VAL A 41 -38.64 -21.18 7.55
C VAL A 41 -37.93 -19.85 7.78
N PRO A 42 -37.24 -19.65 8.92
CA PRO A 42 -36.42 -18.46 9.07
C PRO A 42 -35.39 -18.55 7.95
N SER A 43 -35.58 -17.74 6.91
CA SER A 43 -34.46 -17.31 6.09
C SER A 43 -33.61 -16.53 7.07
N THR A 44 -32.56 -17.18 7.56
CA THR A 44 -31.38 -16.49 8.04
C THR A 44 -30.94 -15.62 6.87
N THR A 45 -31.46 -14.40 6.81
CA THR A 45 -30.77 -13.31 6.17
C THR A 45 -29.48 -13.21 6.95
N THR A 46 -28.43 -13.87 6.46
CA THR A 46 -27.08 -13.54 6.85
C THR A 46 -26.94 -12.08 6.48
N THR A 47 -27.13 -11.20 7.47
CA THR A 47 -26.73 -9.81 7.38
C THR A 47 -25.25 -9.87 7.15
N VAL A 48 -24.86 -9.85 5.89
CA VAL A 48 -23.48 -9.72 5.55
C VAL A 48 -23.12 -8.33 6.09
N ALA A 49 -22.28 -8.29 7.10
CA ALA A 49 -21.41 -7.15 7.32
C ALA A 49 -20.05 -7.54 6.69
N PRO A 50 -19.83 -7.47 5.35
CA PRO A 50 -18.58 -7.98 4.80
C PRO A 50 -17.60 -6.89 4.35
N VAL A 51 -18.06 -5.66 4.11
CA VAL A 51 -17.30 -4.69 3.31
C VAL A 51 -16.35 -3.84 4.17
N THR A 52 -16.65 -3.61 5.46
CA THR A 52 -15.80 -2.80 6.34
C THR A 52 -14.73 -3.59 7.08
N ASP A 53 -14.91 -4.91 7.20
CA ASP A 53 -14.08 -5.72 8.08
C ASP A 53 -12.75 -6.11 7.43
N ALA A 54 -12.73 -6.35 6.12
CA ALA A 54 -11.48 -6.64 5.40
C ALA A 54 -10.50 -5.45 5.46
N LEU A 55 -10.97 -4.23 5.17
CA LEU A 55 -10.14 -3.04 5.25
C LEU A 55 -9.70 -2.73 6.69
N ARG A 56 -10.54 -3.04 7.69
CA ARG A 56 -10.16 -2.95 9.11
C ARG A 56 -9.02 -3.91 9.43
N THR A 57 -9.12 -5.17 9.01
CA THR A 57 -8.09 -6.19 9.20
C THR A 57 -6.78 -5.74 8.57
N LEU A 58 -6.82 -5.30 7.31
CA LEU A 58 -5.65 -4.74 6.62
C LEU A 58 -5.05 -3.56 7.39
N SER A 59 -5.87 -2.58 7.76
CA SER A 59 -5.43 -1.39 8.49
C SER A 59 -4.77 -1.75 9.82
N THR A 60 -5.31 -2.76 10.51
CA THR A 60 -4.77 -3.27 11.77
C THR A 60 -3.41 -3.91 11.54
N ALA A 61 -3.28 -4.78 10.56
CA ALA A 61 -2.01 -5.40 10.20
C ALA A 61 -0.91 -4.37 9.85
N VAL A 62 -1.26 -3.34 9.08
CA VAL A 62 -0.33 -2.26 8.72
C VAL A 62 0.09 -1.45 9.93
N ALA A 63 -0.83 -1.18 10.86
CA ALA A 63 -0.55 -0.42 12.06
C ALA A 63 0.31 -1.20 13.06
N THR A 64 -0.02 -2.47 13.30
CA THR A 64 0.69 -3.30 14.27
C THR A 64 2.02 -3.79 13.74
N ARG A 65 2.20 -3.87 12.41
CA ARG A 65 3.40 -4.43 11.77
C ARG A 65 3.71 -5.87 12.21
N ASP A 66 2.68 -6.55 12.67
CA ASP A 66 2.77 -7.90 13.20
C ASP A 66 2.59 -8.94 12.09
N VAL A 67 3.43 -9.98 12.11
CA VAL A 67 3.45 -11.02 11.07
C VAL A 67 2.14 -11.83 11.06
N GLU A 68 1.57 -12.12 12.23
CA GLU A 68 0.31 -12.87 12.32
C GLU A 68 -0.88 -12.00 11.83
N ALA A 69 -0.85 -10.71 12.12
CA ALA A 69 -1.83 -9.75 11.62
C ALA A 69 -1.74 -9.60 10.09
N LEU A 70 -0.52 -9.54 9.51
CA LEU A 70 -0.32 -9.53 8.07
C LEU A 70 -0.84 -10.83 7.41
N ALA A 71 -0.52 -11.99 7.98
CA ALA A 71 -1.06 -13.27 7.52
C ALA A 71 -2.61 -13.31 7.60
N SER A 72 -3.20 -12.72 8.64
CA SER A 72 -4.65 -12.61 8.77
C SER A 72 -5.24 -11.69 7.69
N ALA A 73 -4.58 -10.58 7.37
CA ALA A 73 -5.00 -9.68 6.31
C ALA A 73 -4.93 -10.32 4.91
N GLU A 74 -3.98 -11.23 4.67
CA GLU A 74 -3.93 -12.00 3.43
C GLU A 74 -5.18 -12.84 3.20
N THR A 75 -5.80 -13.40 4.27
CA THR A 75 -7.01 -14.24 4.14
C THR A 75 -8.26 -13.49 3.67
N VAL A 76 -8.28 -12.16 3.82
CA VAL A 76 -9.39 -11.29 3.41
C VAL A 76 -9.07 -10.47 2.15
N THR A 77 -7.92 -10.75 1.53
CA THR A 77 -7.39 -10.01 0.37
C THR A 77 -7.32 -10.92 -0.83
N ARG A 78 -7.73 -10.44 -2.00
CA ARG A 78 -7.75 -11.25 -3.22
C ARG A 78 -6.32 -11.52 -3.69
N PRO A 79 -5.89 -12.77 -3.89
CA PRO A 79 -4.57 -13.06 -4.44
C PRO A 79 -4.33 -12.38 -5.80
N GLY A 80 -3.13 -11.83 -6.00
CA GLY A 80 -2.75 -11.13 -7.24
C GLY A 80 -3.43 -9.78 -7.46
N SER A 81 -4.11 -9.24 -6.44
CA SER A 81 -4.67 -7.89 -6.48
C SER A 81 -3.68 -6.83 -5.97
N PRO A 82 -3.88 -5.53 -6.29
CA PRO A 82 -3.12 -4.44 -5.68
C PRO A 82 -3.09 -4.48 -4.15
N ALA A 83 -4.19 -4.85 -3.51
CA ALA A 83 -4.21 -5.02 -2.05
C ALA A 83 -3.29 -6.15 -1.56
N SER A 84 -3.20 -7.25 -2.31
CA SER A 84 -2.28 -8.36 -2.00
C SER A 84 -0.82 -7.94 -2.20
N ASP A 85 -0.52 -7.20 -3.26
CA ASP A 85 0.82 -6.66 -3.52
C ASP A 85 1.26 -5.69 -2.42
N TYR A 86 0.33 -4.89 -1.89
CA TYR A 86 0.59 -4.03 -0.75
C TYR A 86 0.93 -4.80 0.52
N LEU A 87 0.25 -5.92 0.80
CA LEU A 87 0.60 -6.78 1.93
C LEU A 87 2.00 -7.39 1.78
N LYS A 88 2.35 -7.87 0.58
CA LYS A 88 3.70 -8.35 0.28
C LYS A 88 4.74 -7.25 0.46
N TYR A 89 4.44 -6.02 0.06
CA TYR A 89 5.29 -4.85 0.32
C TYR A 89 5.51 -4.63 1.81
N GLN A 90 4.46 -4.65 2.64
CA GLN A 90 4.59 -4.50 4.09
C GLN A 90 5.49 -5.59 4.69
N SER A 91 5.23 -6.86 4.36
CA SER A 91 6.05 -8.00 4.79
C SER A 91 7.51 -7.87 4.35
N ALA A 92 7.75 -7.44 3.11
CA ALA A 92 9.09 -7.23 2.56
C ALA A 92 9.84 -6.11 3.31
N VAL A 93 9.18 -4.99 3.59
CA VAL A 93 9.77 -3.89 4.38
C VAL A 93 10.14 -4.36 5.78
N LEU A 94 9.25 -5.07 6.47
CA LEU A 94 9.51 -5.59 7.82
C LEU A 94 10.69 -6.56 7.87
N SER A 95 10.90 -7.34 6.81
CA SER A 95 12.07 -8.22 6.73
C SER A 95 13.41 -7.47 6.64
N VAL A 96 13.40 -6.18 6.31
CA VAL A 96 14.59 -5.33 6.25
C VAL A 96 14.77 -4.49 7.52
N ILE A 97 13.70 -3.83 7.98
CA ILE A 97 13.78 -2.87 9.09
C ILE A 97 13.36 -3.43 10.45
N GLY A 98 12.88 -4.68 10.49
CA GLY A 98 12.36 -5.34 11.68
C GLY A 98 10.93 -4.93 12.04
N ASP A 99 10.37 -5.65 13.01
CA ASP A 99 9.07 -5.33 13.61
C ASP A 99 9.20 -4.14 14.56
N GLN A 100 8.25 -3.20 14.47
CA GLN A 100 8.11 -2.07 15.36
C GLN A 100 6.62 -1.80 15.62
N PRO A 101 6.00 -2.54 16.56
CA PRO A 101 4.58 -2.39 16.84
C PRO A 101 4.35 -1.11 17.65
N SER A 102 4.11 -0.01 16.95
CA SER A 102 3.82 1.29 17.55
C SER A 102 2.59 1.97 16.97
N GLY A 103 1.94 1.33 15.99
CA GLY A 103 0.83 1.95 15.29
C GLY A 103 -0.52 1.74 15.98
N ARG A 104 -1.46 2.64 15.66
CA ARG A 104 -2.86 2.54 16.08
C ARG A 104 -3.79 2.74 14.90
N VAL A 105 -4.96 2.11 14.98
CA VAL A 105 -6.04 2.25 14.00
C VAL A 105 -7.22 2.96 14.63
N GLU A 106 -7.71 3.99 13.97
CA GLU A 106 -8.90 4.76 14.38
C GLU A 106 -9.90 4.81 13.22
N PRO A 107 -11.22 4.82 13.48
CA PRO A 107 -12.20 5.12 12.43
C PRO A 107 -11.98 6.52 11.83
N ALA A 108 -12.02 6.63 10.50
CA ALA A 108 -11.86 7.89 9.78
C ALA A 108 -13.13 8.32 9.01
N GLY A 109 -14.16 7.50 9.03
CA GLY A 109 -15.42 7.68 8.29
C GLY A 109 -16.05 6.33 7.98
N PRO A 110 -17.23 6.29 7.33
CA PRO A 110 -17.81 5.04 6.86
C PRO A 110 -16.83 4.29 5.94
N GLY A 111 -16.43 3.09 6.34
CA GLY A 111 -15.50 2.26 5.55
C GLY A 111 -14.09 2.82 5.39
N SER A 112 -13.65 3.72 6.28
CA SER A 112 -12.30 4.30 6.24
C SER A 112 -11.63 4.23 7.61
N PHE A 113 -10.32 4.01 7.60
CA PHE A 113 -9.51 3.83 8.81
C PHE A 113 -8.26 4.68 8.75
N ARG A 114 -7.97 5.40 9.84
CA ARG A 114 -6.73 6.14 10.01
C ARG A 114 -5.72 5.23 10.69
N VAL A 115 -4.62 4.98 9.99
CA VAL A 115 -3.45 4.25 10.49
C VAL A 115 -2.40 5.27 10.90
N CYS A 116 -2.06 5.32 12.18
CA CYS A 116 -1.05 6.21 12.71
C CYS A 116 0.15 5.41 13.21
N ASP A 117 1.34 5.76 12.76
CA ASP A 117 2.63 5.25 13.22
C ASP A 117 3.26 6.25 14.19
N VAL A 118 3.74 5.76 15.34
CA VAL A 118 4.42 6.55 16.35
C VAL A 118 5.90 6.15 16.37
N SER A 119 6.76 7.09 15.95
CA SER A 119 8.21 6.92 16.01
C SER A 119 8.80 8.02 16.89
N GLY A 120 9.25 7.64 18.09
CA GLY A 120 9.70 8.58 19.11
C GLY A 120 8.59 9.56 19.50
N SER A 121 8.83 10.86 19.31
CA SER A 121 7.85 11.93 19.55
C SER A 121 7.01 12.31 18.33
N THR A 122 7.27 11.70 17.17
CA THR A 122 6.57 12.02 15.92
C THR A 122 5.47 11.01 15.67
N THR A 123 4.26 11.49 15.36
CA THR A 123 3.17 10.65 14.86
C THR A 123 2.91 11.00 13.41
N THR A 124 2.95 10.00 12.54
CA THR A 124 2.55 10.13 11.13
C THR A 124 1.30 9.30 10.91
N CYS A 125 0.28 9.85 10.26
CA CYS A 125 -0.98 9.16 10.02
C CYS A 125 -1.31 9.16 8.54
N ARG A 126 -1.97 8.09 8.10
CA ARG A 126 -2.53 7.95 6.76
C ARG A 126 -3.94 7.40 6.85
N VAL A 127 -4.79 7.75 5.90
CA VAL A 127 -6.15 7.21 5.83
C VAL A 127 -6.20 6.13 4.76
N LEU A 128 -6.60 4.92 5.15
CA LEU A 128 -7.00 3.86 4.24
C LEU A 128 -8.51 3.99 4.00
N SER A 129 -8.92 4.14 2.74
CA SER A 129 -10.31 4.39 2.34
C SER A 129 -10.67 3.65 1.05
N ASP A 130 -11.90 3.86 0.59
CA ASP A 130 -12.40 3.45 -0.73
C ASP A 130 -12.10 1.98 -1.09
N PRO A 131 -12.49 1.02 -0.24
CA PRO A 131 -12.16 -0.37 -0.48
C PRO A 131 -12.91 -0.91 -1.71
N GLY A 132 -12.15 -1.43 -2.67
CA GLY A 132 -12.65 -2.16 -3.83
C GLY A 132 -12.65 -3.66 -3.55
N PHE A 133 -13.73 -4.35 -3.93
CA PHE A 133 -13.88 -5.78 -3.70
C PHE A 133 -14.07 -6.54 -5.00
N GLY A 134 -13.41 -7.70 -5.07
CA GLY A 134 -13.57 -8.64 -6.17
C GLY A 134 -14.92 -9.37 -6.13
N PRO A 135 -15.24 -10.16 -7.18
CA PRO A 135 -16.47 -10.96 -7.25
C PRO A 135 -16.57 -12.05 -6.17
N ASP A 136 -15.43 -12.43 -5.59
CA ASP A 136 -15.28 -13.34 -4.46
C ASP A 136 -15.50 -12.65 -3.09
N GLY A 137 -15.73 -11.35 -3.08
CA GLY A 137 -15.91 -10.56 -1.86
C GLY A 137 -14.62 -10.27 -1.09
N LEU A 138 -13.46 -10.57 -1.68
CA LEU A 138 -12.15 -10.27 -1.09
C LEU A 138 -11.69 -8.85 -1.48
N LEU A 139 -10.91 -8.23 -0.61
CA LEU A 139 -10.35 -6.89 -0.87
C LEU A 139 -9.39 -6.96 -2.07
N GLU A 140 -9.66 -6.15 -3.08
CA GLU A 140 -8.88 -6.09 -4.33
C GLU A 140 -8.06 -4.79 -4.40
N ASP A 141 -8.65 -3.67 -4.01
CA ASP A 141 -8.01 -2.35 -4.05
C ASP A 141 -8.44 -1.51 -2.84
N PHE A 142 -7.69 -0.45 -2.56
CA PHE A 142 -8.05 0.58 -1.58
C PHE A 142 -7.26 1.86 -1.87
N ALA A 143 -7.62 2.96 -1.22
CA ALA A 143 -6.91 4.22 -1.32
C ALA A 143 -6.09 4.52 -0.07
N ILE A 144 -4.91 5.12 -0.23
CA ILE A 144 -4.13 5.75 0.84
C ILE A 144 -4.21 7.26 0.64
N ASP A 145 -4.69 7.98 1.65
CA ASP A 145 -4.90 9.42 1.62
C ASP A 145 -5.72 9.87 0.38
N GLY A 146 -6.72 9.07 0.02
CA GLY A 146 -7.61 9.31 -1.13
C GLY A 146 -7.04 8.94 -2.50
N ILE A 147 -5.88 8.27 -2.54
CA ILE A 147 -5.23 7.85 -3.78
C ILE A 147 -5.16 6.32 -3.81
N SER A 148 -5.76 5.70 -4.83
CA SER A 148 -5.74 4.23 -5.05
C SER A 148 -4.30 3.67 -5.05
N VAL A 149 -4.13 2.48 -4.49
CA VAL A 149 -2.86 1.74 -4.52
C VAL A 149 -2.61 1.04 -5.86
N ASP A 150 -3.65 0.85 -6.67
CA ASP A 150 -3.52 0.32 -8.02
C ASP A 150 -2.55 1.16 -8.87
N GLY A 151 -1.72 0.48 -9.66
CA GLY A 151 -0.65 1.09 -10.45
C GLY A 151 0.49 1.74 -9.64
N ARG A 152 0.44 1.70 -8.30
CA ARG A 152 1.50 2.25 -7.41
C ARG A 152 2.29 1.19 -6.68
N VAL A 153 1.72 0.00 -6.55
CA VAL A 153 2.34 -1.12 -5.86
C VAL A 153 2.62 -2.23 -6.85
N THR A 154 3.71 -2.96 -6.61
CA THR A 154 4.11 -4.13 -7.39
C THR A 154 4.75 -5.13 -6.46
N SER A 155 4.55 -6.42 -6.73
CA SER A 155 5.25 -7.52 -6.06
C SER A 155 5.84 -8.49 -7.08
N ASP A 156 6.75 -9.34 -6.60
CA ASP A 156 7.30 -10.48 -7.34
C ASP A 156 7.84 -10.11 -8.74
N GLY A 157 8.63 -9.04 -8.82
CA GLY A 157 9.29 -8.63 -10.06
C GLY A 157 10.19 -9.74 -10.62
N PRO A 158 10.60 -9.69 -11.89
CA PRO A 158 11.41 -10.74 -12.48
C PRO A 158 12.77 -10.88 -11.78
N GLU A 159 13.21 -12.10 -11.52
CA GLU A 159 14.56 -12.38 -11.05
C GLU A 159 15.56 -12.12 -12.17
N VAL A 160 16.62 -11.36 -11.86
CA VAL A 160 17.76 -11.15 -12.73
C VAL A 160 18.96 -11.88 -12.15
N ALA A 161 19.49 -12.82 -12.93
CA ALA A 161 20.64 -13.61 -12.55
C ALA A 161 21.85 -13.29 -13.45
N THR A 162 23.01 -13.12 -12.83
CA THR A 162 24.32 -13.20 -13.47
C THR A 162 24.97 -14.54 -13.11
N SER A 163 26.22 -14.76 -13.54
CA SER A 163 27.04 -15.87 -13.04
C SER A 163 27.27 -15.83 -11.54
N ASP A 164 27.20 -14.65 -10.94
CA ASP A 164 27.74 -14.35 -9.61
C ASP A 164 26.67 -13.97 -8.59
N VAL A 165 25.56 -13.37 -9.03
CA VAL A 165 24.55 -12.77 -8.16
C VAL A 165 23.17 -12.96 -8.76
N ARG A 166 22.16 -13.17 -7.91
CA ARG A 166 20.75 -13.01 -8.29
C ARG A 166 20.15 -11.84 -7.54
N MET A 167 19.37 -11.03 -8.23
CA MET A 167 18.62 -9.93 -7.63
C MET A 167 17.19 -9.90 -8.14
N GLN A 168 16.26 -9.52 -7.25
CA GLN A 168 14.84 -9.40 -7.57
C GLN A 168 14.25 -8.22 -6.80
N ALA A 169 13.46 -7.37 -7.47
CA ALA A 169 12.59 -6.43 -6.76
C ALA A 169 11.37 -7.21 -6.25
N VAL A 170 11.43 -7.64 -4.98
CA VAL A 170 10.39 -8.49 -4.38
C VAL A 170 9.10 -7.71 -4.09
N ALA A 171 9.24 -6.42 -3.81
CA ALA A 171 8.10 -5.51 -3.72
C ALA A 171 8.53 -4.05 -3.94
N ALA A 172 7.62 -3.22 -4.44
CA ALA A 172 7.81 -1.77 -4.45
C ALA A 172 6.49 -1.02 -4.29
N LEU A 173 6.56 0.18 -3.73
CA LEU A 173 5.43 1.09 -3.55
C LEU A 173 5.85 2.52 -3.89
N GLN A 174 5.10 3.18 -4.78
CA GLN A 174 5.12 4.62 -4.89
C GLN A 174 4.26 5.25 -3.78
N THR A 175 4.93 5.82 -2.80
CA THR A 175 4.31 6.42 -1.61
C THR A 175 3.52 7.67 -1.94
N VAL A 176 2.54 7.97 -1.09
CA VAL A 176 1.75 9.20 -1.11
C VAL A 176 1.90 9.93 0.23
N PRO A 177 1.81 11.27 0.27
CA PRO A 177 1.77 12.19 -0.87
C PRO A 177 3.17 12.50 -1.46
N ALA A 178 4.26 12.01 -0.84
CA ALA A 178 5.63 12.37 -1.23
C ALA A 178 6.01 11.91 -2.65
N GLY A 179 5.35 10.87 -3.20
CA GLY A 179 5.65 10.36 -4.54
C GLY A 179 6.95 9.57 -4.62
N ASP A 180 7.61 9.29 -3.49
CA ASP A 180 8.84 8.51 -3.44
C ASP A 180 8.53 7.04 -3.74
N LEU A 181 9.39 6.41 -4.52
CA LEU A 181 9.38 4.97 -4.76
C LEU A 181 10.22 4.28 -3.68
N VAL A 182 9.62 3.34 -2.97
CA VAL A 182 10.31 2.44 -2.05
C VAL A 182 10.38 1.07 -2.70
N VAL A 183 11.58 0.50 -2.84
CA VAL A 183 11.83 -0.81 -3.45
C VAL A 183 12.52 -1.70 -2.44
N VAL A 184 12.02 -2.92 -2.25
CA VAL A 184 12.74 -3.97 -1.52
C VAL A 184 13.36 -4.92 -2.54
N VAL A 185 14.67 -5.08 -2.47
CA VAL A 185 15.46 -5.93 -3.37
C VAL A 185 16.00 -7.11 -2.59
N ALA A 186 15.67 -8.33 -3.01
CA ALA A 186 16.35 -9.53 -2.55
C ALA A 186 17.65 -9.71 -3.33
N VAL A 187 18.72 -10.06 -2.64
CA VAL A 187 20.02 -10.33 -3.24
C VAL A 187 20.56 -11.65 -2.73
N ARG A 188 20.90 -12.54 -3.66
CA ARG A 188 21.51 -13.82 -3.37
C ARG A 188 22.92 -13.90 -3.97
N ASN A 189 23.88 -14.24 -3.13
CA ASN A 189 25.27 -14.39 -3.54
C ASN A 189 25.52 -15.81 -4.05
N LEU A 190 25.93 -15.95 -5.31
CA LEU A 190 26.28 -17.24 -5.93
C LEU A 190 27.80 -17.48 -5.94
N ARG A 191 28.60 -16.52 -5.48
CA ARG A 191 30.06 -16.60 -5.47
C ARG A 191 30.56 -17.45 -4.30
N GLY A 192 31.80 -17.92 -4.43
CA GLY A 192 32.53 -18.57 -3.33
C GLY A 192 33.08 -17.60 -2.27
N THR A 193 32.97 -16.29 -2.50
CA THR A 193 33.43 -15.22 -1.60
C THR A 193 32.30 -14.25 -1.32
N ALA A 194 32.42 -13.49 -0.22
CA ALA A 194 31.42 -12.49 0.12
C ALA A 194 31.40 -11.35 -0.89
N ILE A 195 30.23 -10.76 -1.09
CA ILE A 195 30.03 -9.57 -1.92
C ILE A 195 29.58 -8.39 -1.07
N LEU A 196 29.84 -7.20 -1.58
CA LEU A 196 29.34 -5.93 -1.06
C LEU A 196 28.43 -5.30 -2.12
N VAL A 197 27.19 -5.00 -1.74
CA VAL A 197 26.19 -4.36 -2.59
C VAL A 197 26.07 -2.90 -2.17
N ASN A 198 26.35 -1.99 -3.11
CA ASN A 198 26.27 -0.57 -2.82
C ASN A 198 24.90 -0.02 -3.26
N ALA A 199 23.86 -0.34 -2.49
CA ALA A 199 22.50 0.09 -2.77
C ALA A 199 22.35 1.63 -2.73
N PHE A 200 23.16 2.34 -1.92
CA PHE A 200 23.12 3.80 -1.84
C PHE A 200 23.66 4.47 -3.13
N ALA A 201 24.62 3.84 -3.80
CA ALA A 201 25.11 4.27 -5.11
C ALA A 201 24.24 3.75 -6.27
N ALA A 202 23.14 3.04 -5.99
CA ALA A 202 22.24 2.59 -7.04
C ALA A 202 21.56 3.78 -7.73
N VAL A 203 21.15 3.53 -8.97
CA VAL A 203 20.51 4.52 -9.82
C VAL A 203 19.21 3.94 -10.33
N TYR A 204 18.13 4.68 -10.18
CA TYR A 204 16.87 4.32 -10.80
C TYR A 204 16.73 5.01 -12.15
N ARG A 205 16.31 4.25 -13.17
CA ARG A 205 15.84 4.78 -14.46
C ARG A 205 14.33 4.65 -14.48
N SER A 206 13.63 5.78 -14.47
CA SER A 206 12.18 5.80 -14.53
C SER A 206 11.65 5.20 -15.85
N PRO A 207 10.34 4.88 -15.94
CA PRO A 207 9.71 4.48 -17.21
C PRO A 207 9.88 5.53 -18.34
N THR A 208 10.05 6.81 -17.98
CA THR A 208 10.31 7.90 -18.93
C THR A 208 11.78 8.02 -19.33
N GLY A 209 12.67 7.23 -18.70
CA GLY A 209 14.11 7.23 -18.96
C GLY A 209 14.92 8.18 -18.08
N ASP A 210 14.27 8.90 -17.16
CA ASP A 210 14.92 9.84 -16.25
C ASP A 210 15.81 9.08 -15.26
N ARG A 211 17.01 9.61 -15.03
CA ARG A 211 17.96 9.07 -14.07
C ARG A 211 17.73 9.74 -12.72
N VAL A 212 17.43 8.94 -11.70
CA VAL A 212 17.19 9.40 -10.33
C VAL A 212 18.11 8.66 -9.37
N GLU A 213 18.82 9.41 -8.53
CA GLU A 213 19.70 8.86 -7.51
C GLU A 213 18.89 8.40 -6.29
N VAL A 214 19.38 7.35 -5.64
CA VAL A 214 18.81 6.86 -4.38
C VAL A 214 19.01 7.89 -3.28
N ARG A 215 17.93 8.17 -2.53
CA ARG A 215 17.96 9.10 -1.39
C ARG A 215 18.44 8.43 -0.11
N SER A 216 18.05 7.18 0.10
CA SER A 216 18.37 6.43 1.32
C SER A 216 18.21 4.93 1.11
N THR A 217 18.91 4.15 1.93
CA THR A 217 18.83 2.69 1.95
C THR A 217 18.76 2.14 3.37
N ALA A 218 18.29 0.90 3.50
CA ALA A 218 18.37 0.11 4.74
C ALA A 218 18.62 -1.37 4.42
N GLY A 219 19.05 -2.14 5.41
CA GLY A 219 19.44 -3.56 5.28
C GLY A 219 20.95 -3.75 5.17
N ASP A 220 21.37 -5.02 5.19
CA ASP A 220 22.79 -5.39 5.12
C ASP A 220 23.33 -5.25 3.69
N ASP A 221 24.47 -4.59 3.55
CA ASP A 221 25.17 -4.41 2.28
C ASP A 221 26.12 -5.57 1.96
N ARG A 222 26.48 -6.38 2.96
CA ARG A 222 27.33 -7.55 2.79
C ARG A 222 26.50 -8.83 2.66
N VAL A 223 26.81 -9.63 1.66
CA VAL A 223 26.20 -10.96 1.48
C VAL A 223 27.27 -12.04 1.46
N ASP A 224 27.24 -12.92 2.46
CA ASP A 224 28.18 -14.03 2.56
C ASP A 224 27.95 -15.08 1.45
N PRO A 225 28.94 -15.94 1.15
CA PRO A 225 28.84 -16.97 0.10
C PRO A 225 27.61 -17.84 0.25
N GLY A 226 26.80 -17.97 -0.81
CA GLY A 226 25.56 -18.75 -0.79
C GLY A 226 24.41 -18.12 0.01
N GLY A 227 24.65 -16.99 0.68
CA GLY A 227 23.67 -16.28 1.49
C GLY A 227 22.68 -15.46 0.66
N GLU A 228 21.64 -15.00 1.34
CA GLU A 228 20.61 -14.11 0.83
C GLU A 228 20.36 -12.98 1.83
N THR A 229 20.20 -11.76 1.33
CA THR A 229 19.77 -10.61 2.12
C THR A 229 18.69 -9.83 1.39
N ARG A 230 18.05 -8.89 2.09
CA ARG A 230 17.15 -7.91 1.50
C ARG A 230 17.60 -6.50 1.86
N MET A 231 17.50 -5.61 0.88
CA MET A 231 17.77 -4.20 1.06
C MET A 231 16.55 -3.38 0.66
N LEU A 232 16.30 -2.31 1.40
CA LEU A 232 15.30 -1.31 1.06
C LEU A 232 16.00 -0.12 0.42
N VAL A 233 15.43 0.37 -0.68
CA VAL A 233 15.95 1.50 -1.47
C VAL A 233 14.84 2.53 -1.62
N VAL A 234 15.13 3.79 -1.34
CA VAL A 234 14.18 4.90 -1.53
C VAL A 234 14.65 5.81 -2.63
N VAL A 235 13.84 5.93 -3.68
CA VAL A 235 14.09 6.79 -4.85
C VAL A 235 13.09 7.93 -4.84
N PRO A 236 13.53 9.20 -4.84
CA PRO A 236 12.63 10.33 -4.70
C PRO A 236 11.74 10.52 -5.94
N ASN A 237 10.49 10.95 -5.73
CA ASN A 237 9.55 11.40 -6.77
C ASN A 237 9.49 10.51 -8.03
N SER A 238 9.48 9.18 -7.86
CA SER A 238 9.61 8.23 -8.97
C SER A 238 8.41 7.29 -9.02
N PRO A 239 7.85 6.99 -10.21
CA PRO A 239 6.81 5.97 -10.35
C PRO A 239 7.42 4.56 -10.39
N VAL A 240 6.60 3.54 -10.13
CA VAL A 240 6.92 2.14 -10.44
C VAL A 240 7.07 1.92 -11.95
N GLY A 241 7.69 0.81 -12.35
CA GLY A 241 7.81 0.37 -13.75
C GLY A 241 9.18 0.60 -14.41
N GLY A 242 10.17 1.11 -13.67
CA GLY A 242 11.51 1.42 -14.17
C GLY A 242 12.54 0.31 -13.90
N ILE A 243 13.82 0.69 -13.94
CA ILE A 243 14.96 -0.21 -13.71
C ILE A 243 15.85 0.36 -12.62
N LEU A 244 16.13 -0.43 -11.58
CA LEU A 244 17.12 -0.11 -10.56
C LEU A 244 18.47 -0.72 -10.95
N GLU A 245 19.45 0.13 -11.23
CA GLU A 245 20.83 -0.27 -11.51
C GLU A 245 21.61 -0.33 -10.19
N VAL A 246 21.86 -1.54 -9.68
CA VAL A 246 22.48 -1.79 -8.37
C VAL A 246 23.96 -2.19 -8.56
N PRO A 247 24.91 -1.34 -8.19
CA PRO A 247 26.32 -1.68 -8.23
C PRO A 247 26.73 -2.52 -7.02
N GLY A 248 27.76 -3.33 -7.19
CA GLY A 248 28.43 -4.03 -6.10
C GLY A 248 29.82 -4.49 -6.50
N THR A 249 30.48 -5.18 -5.59
CA THR A 249 31.83 -5.71 -5.80
C THR A 249 32.09 -6.91 -4.88
N SER A 250 33.20 -7.61 -5.08
CA SER A 250 33.73 -8.56 -4.10
C SER A 250 34.07 -7.84 -2.78
N ALA A 251 34.12 -8.58 -1.67
CA ALA A 251 34.59 -8.01 -0.41
C ALA A 251 36.06 -7.53 -0.45
N GLU A 252 36.83 -7.92 -1.46
CA GLU A 252 38.21 -7.49 -1.72
C GLU A 252 38.31 -6.30 -2.68
N PHE A 253 37.17 -5.82 -3.20
CA PHE A 253 37.03 -4.66 -4.09
C PHE A 253 37.69 -4.78 -5.47
N ASP A 254 37.99 -5.99 -5.92
CA ASP A 254 38.69 -6.26 -7.19
C ASP A 254 37.78 -6.65 -8.35
N GLU A 255 36.52 -7.03 -8.08
CA GLU A 255 35.59 -7.56 -9.08
C GLU A 255 34.24 -6.82 -9.04
N PRO A 256 34.14 -5.63 -9.66
CA PRO A 256 32.91 -4.85 -9.67
C PRO A 256 31.84 -5.49 -10.57
N PHE A 257 30.59 -5.35 -10.18
CA PHE A 257 29.44 -5.75 -10.97
C PHE A 257 28.33 -4.69 -10.92
N LEU A 258 27.43 -4.76 -11.90
CA LEU A 258 26.22 -3.93 -11.98
C LEU A 258 25.07 -4.84 -12.38
N VAL A 259 24.02 -4.89 -11.55
CA VAL A 259 22.80 -5.64 -11.87
C VAL A 259 21.68 -4.66 -12.19
N ARG A 260 20.92 -4.92 -13.25
CA ARG A 260 19.75 -4.13 -13.64
C ARG A 260 18.50 -4.87 -13.20
N VAL A 261 17.85 -4.39 -12.14
CA VAL A 261 16.69 -5.02 -11.53
C VAL A 261 15.43 -4.29 -12.01
N PRO A 262 14.55 -4.92 -12.82
CA PRO A 262 13.28 -4.33 -13.18
C PRO A 262 12.39 -4.15 -11.95
N VAL A 263 11.79 -2.97 -11.82
CA VAL A 263 10.78 -2.65 -10.79
C VAL A 263 9.41 -2.61 -11.45
N ALA A 264 9.06 -3.71 -12.12
CA ALA A 264 7.83 -3.84 -12.89
C ALA A 264 6.92 -4.90 -12.26
N PRO A 265 5.60 -4.82 -12.47
CA PRO A 265 4.67 -5.87 -12.07
C PRO A 265 5.11 -7.24 -12.58
N SER A 266 4.85 -8.25 -11.76
CA SER A 266 4.94 -9.64 -12.18
C SER A 266 4.03 -9.85 -13.41
N PRO A 267 4.50 -10.56 -14.46
CA PRO A 267 3.76 -10.78 -15.70
C PRO A 267 2.50 -11.62 -15.54
#